data_AF-A0ABD2P4C5-F1
#
_entry.id   AF-A0ABD2P4C5-F1
#
_cell.length_a   1.000
_cell.length_b   1.000
_cell.length_c   1.000
_cell.angle_alpha   90.00
_cell.angle_beta   90.00
_cell.angle_gamma   90.00
#
_symmetry.space_group_name_H-M   'P 1'
#
loop_
_entity.id
_entity.type
_entity.pdbx_description
1 polymer ?
#
loop_
_entity_poly.entity_id
_entity_poly.type
_entity_poly.pdbx_seq_one_letter_code
_entity_poly.pdbx_strand_id
1 'polypeptide(L)'
;MKEYLTKKKSASALSVELHNARQSHKSIEAFGNSIEDLMNNSTLAQSCGTMRMHKFWQNGLRDNDLRVIVKSRNHDKLKDAIRSAIDADTSRKISSSQAFHMRRGGTFNSR
;
A
#
# COMPACT_ATOMS: atom_id res chain seq x y z
N MET A 1 38.89 -5.56 -19.74
CA MET A 1 38.14 -5.51 -18.48
C MET A 1 36.67 -5.27 -18.81
N LYS A 2 35.75 -6.12 -18.33
CA LYS A 2 34.31 -5.84 -18.45
C LYS A 2 33.93 -4.87 -17.33
N GLU A 3 33.75 -3.61 -17.66
CA GLU A 3 33.19 -2.63 -16.74
C GLU A 3 31.74 -3.01 -16.48
N TYR A 4 31.47 -3.63 -15.34
CA TYR A 4 30.12 -3.75 -14.81
C TYR A 4 29.72 -2.35 -14.32
N LEU A 5 29.34 -1.48 -15.26
CA LEU A 5 28.66 -0.24 -14.96
C LEU A 5 27.41 -0.61 -14.15
N THR A 6 27.46 -0.38 -12.85
CA THR A 6 26.25 -0.26 -12.05
C THR A 6 25.47 0.88 -12.69
N LYS A 7 24.48 0.54 -13.54
CA LYS A 7 23.60 1.52 -14.17
C LYS A 7 22.83 2.18 -13.04
N LYS A 8 23.42 3.20 -12.43
CA LYS A 8 22.80 4.07 -11.47
C LYS A 8 21.62 4.67 -12.22
N LYS A 9 20.42 4.15 -11.98
CA LYS A 9 19.20 4.61 -12.66
C LYS A 9 19.18 6.14 -12.52
N SER A 10 19.03 6.86 -13.63
CA SER A 10 18.99 8.32 -13.60
C SER A 10 17.83 8.77 -12.69
N ALA A 11 17.97 9.93 -12.03
CA ALA A 11 16.92 10.47 -11.18
C ALA A 11 15.57 10.59 -11.93
N SER A 12 15.62 10.86 -13.24
CA SER A 12 14.46 10.85 -14.13
C SER A 12 13.82 9.47 -14.26
N ALA A 13 14.61 8.41 -14.44
CA ALA A 13 14.11 7.03 -14.52
C ALA A 13 13.44 6.61 -13.20
N LEU A 14 14.04 6.94 -12.05
CA LEU A 14 13.47 6.67 -10.74
C LEU A 14 12.17 7.46 -10.51
N SER A 15 12.09 8.71 -10.96
CA SER A 15 10.86 9.51 -10.87
C SER A 15 9.72 8.93 -11.71
N VAL A 16 10.00 8.44 -12.91
CA VAL A 16 9.01 7.78 -13.77
C VAL A 16 8.55 6.46 -13.16
N GLU A 17 9.48 5.68 -12.64
CA GLU A 17 9.18 4.40 -11.97
C GLU A 17 8.30 4.62 -10.73
N LEU A 18 8.57 5.68 -9.95
CA LEU A 18 7.77 6.05 -8.79
C LEU A 18 6.35 6.51 -9.16
N HIS A 19 6.21 7.31 -10.23
CA HIS A 19 4.90 7.76 -10.70
C HIS A 19 4.04 6.60 -11.21
N ASN A 20 4.68 5.58 -11.79
CA ASN A 20 4.02 4.41 -12.33
C ASN A 20 3.91 3.25 -11.31
N ALA A 21 4.42 3.43 -10.09
CA ALA A 21 4.42 2.40 -9.07
C ALA A 21 3.00 2.08 -8.61
N ARG A 22 2.63 0.80 -8.72
CA ARG A 22 1.34 0.27 -8.29
C ARG A 22 1.54 -0.99 -7.46
N GLN A 23 0.62 -1.21 -6.53
CA GLN A 23 0.63 -2.40 -5.67
C GLN A 23 0.50 -3.69 -6.49
N SER A 24 -0.36 -3.71 -7.52
CA SER A 24 -0.60 -4.87 -8.39
C SER A 24 -0.88 -6.17 -7.60
N HIS A 25 0.04 -7.13 -7.59
CA HIS A 25 -0.07 -8.41 -6.85
C HIS A 25 0.77 -8.44 -5.56
N LYS A 26 1.47 -7.35 -5.22
CA LYS A 26 2.32 -7.27 -4.02
C LYS A 26 1.46 -7.07 -2.76
N SER A 27 1.97 -7.55 -1.63
CA SER A 27 1.41 -7.20 -0.32
C SER A 27 1.53 -5.69 -0.06
N ILE A 28 0.67 -5.16 0.80
CA ILE A 28 0.65 -3.74 1.17
C ILE A 28 2.02 -3.31 1.73
N GLU A 29 2.61 -4.17 2.55
CA GLU A 29 3.93 -3.97 3.15
C GLU A 29 5.06 -3.99 2.12
N ALA A 30 5.10 -4.99 1.23
CA ALA A 30 6.11 -5.08 0.19
C ALA A 30 6.03 -3.91 -0.80
N PHE A 31 4.81 -3.42 -1.07
CA PHE A 31 4.61 -2.22 -1.87
C PHE A 31 5.10 -0.96 -1.14
N GLY A 32 4.79 -0.82 0.16
CA GLY A 32 5.29 0.27 1.01
C GLY A 32 6.81 0.36 1.03
N ASN A 33 7.49 -0.76 1.28
CA ASN A 33 8.96 -0.83 1.28
C ASN A 33 9.55 -0.49 -0.10
N SER A 34 8.92 -0.94 -1.19
CA SER A 34 9.35 -0.60 -2.54
C SER A 34 9.28 0.90 -2.84
N ILE A 35 8.27 1.61 -2.32
CA ILE A 35 8.15 3.07 -2.48
C ILE A 35 9.20 3.78 -1.62
N GLU A 36 9.43 3.31 -0.39
CA GLU A 36 10.46 3.84 0.51
C GLU A 36 11.85 3.72 -0.14
N ASP A 37 12.18 2.55 -0.70
CA ASP A 37 13.43 2.32 -1.42
C ASP A 37 13.57 3.18 -2.69
N LEU A 38 12.51 3.32 -3.48
CA LEU A 38 12.52 4.18 -4.68
C LEU A 38 12.74 5.66 -4.32
N MET A 39 12.13 6.13 -3.23
CA MET A 39 12.32 7.49 -2.75
C MET A 39 13.71 7.71 -2.18
N ASN A 40 14.23 6.78 -1.36
CA ASN A 40 15.57 6.87 -0.77
C ASN A 40 16.67 6.84 -1.83
N ASN A 41 16.49 6.04 -2.88
CA ASN A 41 17.44 5.96 -3.99
C ASN A 41 17.33 7.15 -4.96
N SER A 42 16.20 7.86 -4.95
CA SER A 42 16.04 9.07 -5.74
C SER A 42 16.51 10.28 -4.95
N THR A 43 17.24 11.18 -5.62
CA THR A 43 17.52 12.53 -5.10
C THR A 43 16.25 13.30 -4.72
N LEU A 44 15.06 12.80 -5.12
CA LEU A 44 13.74 13.25 -4.69
C LEU A 44 13.52 13.19 -3.16
N ALA A 45 14.14 12.29 -2.41
CA ALA A 45 14.01 12.30 -0.94
C ALA A 45 14.48 13.64 -0.32
N GLN A 46 15.47 14.29 -0.95
CA GLN A 46 16.00 15.58 -0.51
C GLN A 46 15.15 16.77 -0.98
N SER A 47 14.34 16.62 -2.04
CA SER A 47 13.57 17.74 -2.63
C SER A 47 12.04 17.67 -2.44
N CYS A 48 11.46 16.49 -2.22
CA CYS A 48 10.00 16.30 -2.23
C CYS A 48 9.34 16.21 -0.85
N GLY A 49 10.10 15.94 0.22
CA GLY A 49 9.55 15.77 1.56
C GLY A 49 8.66 14.52 1.73
N THR A 50 8.40 14.15 2.98
CA THR A 50 7.59 12.98 3.38
C THR A 50 6.17 13.03 2.82
N MET A 51 5.56 14.22 2.76
CA MET A 51 4.16 14.41 2.35
C MET A 51 3.87 13.97 0.91
N ARG A 52 4.86 14.06 -0.01
CA ARG A 52 4.69 13.56 -1.37
C ARG A 52 4.78 12.03 -1.44
N MET A 53 5.58 11.39 -0.58
CA MET A 53 5.68 9.92 -0.51
C MET A 53 4.32 9.28 -0.23
N HIS A 54 3.56 9.87 0.70
CA HIS A 54 2.21 9.41 1.02
C HIS A 54 1.27 9.46 -0.17
N LYS A 55 1.31 10.54 -0.96
CA LYS A 55 0.42 10.68 -2.12
C LYS A 55 0.70 9.60 -3.18
N PHE A 56 1.97 9.30 -3.45
CA PHE A 56 2.31 8.26 -4.41
C PHE A 56 1.90 6.87 -3.92
N TRP A 57 2.17 6.57 -2.65
CA TRP A 57 1.79 5.30 -2.06
C TRP A 57 0.25 5.11 -2.01
N GLN A 58 -0.48 6.12 -1.54
CA GLN A 58 -1.95 6.11 -1.52
C GLN A 58 -2.51 5.90 -2.93
N ASN A 59 -2.04 6.64 -3.94
CA ASN A 59 -2.57 6.51 -5.30
C ASN A 59 -2.27 5.15 -5.94
N GLY A 60 -1.17 4.49 -5.54
CA GLY A 60 -0.74 3.21 -6.06
C GLY A 60 -1.38 1.97 -5.40
N LEU A 61 -2.13 2.13 -4.30
CA LEU A 61 -2.87 1.02 -3.66
C LEU A 61 -3.88 0.39 -4.62
N ARG A 62 -4.10 -0.91 -4.53
CA ARG A 62 -5.03 -1.63 -5.42
C ARG A 62 -6.48 -1.32 -5.08
N ASP A 63 -6.82 -1.47 -3.81
CA ASP A 63 -8.19 -1.35 -3.29
C ASP A 63 -8.58 0.12 -3.12
N ASN A 64 -9.71 0.53 -3.70
CA ASN A 64 -10.18 1.91 -3.66
C ASN A 64 -10.66 2.31 -2.26
N ASP A 65 -11.32 1.39 -1.55
CA ASP A 65 -11.78 1.67 -0.20
C ASP A 65 -10.59 1.79 0.75
N LEU A 66 -9.53 0.98 0.58
CA LEU A 66 -8.30 1.15 1.38
C LEU A 66 -7.68 2.53 1.13
N ARG A 67 -7.70 3.02 -0.12
CA ARG A 67 -7.26 4.38 -0.44
C ARG A 67 -8.05 5.43 0.32
N VAL A 68 -9.36 5.30 0.36
CA VAL A 68 -10.24 6.25 1.05
C VAL A 68 -9.97 6.25 2.56
N ILE A 69 -9.90 5.07 3.19
CA ILE A 69 -9.64 4.94 4.64
C ILE A 69 -8.27 5.50 5.02
N VAL A 70 -7.24 5.18 4.24
CA VAL A 70 -5.88 5.68 4.51
C VAL A 70 -5.79 7.19 4.30
N LYS A 71 -6.46 7.70 3.26
CA LYS A 71 -6.45 9.14 2.94
C LYS A 71 -7.21 9.97 3.97
N SER A 72 -8.29 9.44 4.56
CA SER A 72 -9.06 10.16 5.59
C SER A 72 -8.30 10.28 6.92
N ARG A 73 -7.36 9.38 7.21
CA ARG A 73 -6.61 9.34 8.47
C ARG A 73 -5.38 10.26 8.51
N ASN A 74 -5.03 10.96 7.42
CA ASN A 74 -3.93 11.95 7.35
C ASN A 74 -2.67 11.55 8.15
N HIS A 75 -1.97 10.52 7.69
CA HIS A 75 -0.78 10.00 8.36
C HIS A 75 0.47 10.87 8.13
N ASP A 76 1.22 11.18 9.18
CA ASP A 76 2.48 11.95 9.10
C ASP A 76 3.68 11.14 8.62
N LYS A 77 3.66 9.81 8.82
CA LYS A 77 4.74 8.89 8.42
C LYS A 77 4.21 7.80 7.52
N LEU A 78 5.03 7.37 6.54
CA LEU A 78 4.63 6.33 5.59
C LEU A 78 4.35 5.00 6.31
N LYS A 79 5.15 4.68 7.32
CA LYS A 79 4.98 3.48 8.16
C LYS A 79 3.62 3.42 8.86
N ASP A 80 3.13 4.57 9.34
CA ASP A 80 1.82 4.64 10.00
C ASP A 80 0.68 4.45 8.99
N ALA A 81 0.85 4.97 7.77
CA ALA A 81 -0.08 4.76 6.68
C ALA A 81 -0.14 3.28 6.26
N ILE A 82 1.02 2.60 6.16
CA ILE A 82 1.13 1.17 5.85
C ILE A 82 0.41 0.33 6.92
N ARG A 83 0.70 0.57 8.21
CA ARG A 83 0.03 -0.13 9.32
C ARG A 83 -1.48 0.04 9.28
N SER A 84 -1.93 1.28 9.14
CA SER A 84 -3.36 1.62 9.02
C SER A 84 -4.06 0.88 7.87
N ALA A 85 -3.38 0.72 6.72
CA ALA A 85 -3.90 -0.06 5.59
C ALA A 85 -3.92 -1.57 5.87
N ILE A 86 -2.91 -2.12 6.55
CA ILE A 86 -2.88 -3.53 6.95
C ILE A 86 -4.02 -3.84 7.93
N ASP A 87 -4.22 -2.96 8.91
CA ASP A 87 -5.30 -3.10 9.91
C ASP A 87 -6.68 -3.06 9.24
N ALA A 88 -6.86 -2.14 8.28
CA ALA A 88 -8.08 -2.02 7.50
C ALA A 88 -8.33 -3.24 6.60
N ASP A 89 -7.31 -3.77 5.93
CA ASP A 89 -7.42 -4.99 5.10
C ASP A 89 -7.76 -6.23 5.94
N THR A 90 -7.13 -6.35 7.11
CA THR A 90 -7.36 -7.45 8.06
C THR A 90 -8.77 -7.39 8.63
N SER A 91 -9.22 -6.20 9.06
CA SER A 91 -10.56 -6.00 9.60
C SER A 91 -11.65 -6.33 8.59
N ARG A 92 -11.44 -6.00 7.30
CA ARG A 92 -12.39 -6.34 6.23
C ARG A 92 -12.47 -7.83 5.95
N LYS A 93 -11.33 -8.52 5.91
CA LYS A 93 -11.30 -9.97 5.69
C LYS A 93 -12.08 -10.71 6.77
N ILE A 94 -11.89 -10.32 8.03
CA ILE A 94 -12.62 -10.88 9.17
C ILE A 94 -14.12 -10.64 9.04
N SER A 95 -14.54 -9.43 8.65
CA SER A 95 -15.97 -9.09 8.48
C SER A 95 -16.66 -9.90 7.39
N SER A 96 -15.96 -10.30 6.33
CA SER A 96 -16.53 -11.10 5.24
C SER A 96 -16.64 -12.60 5.59
N SER A 97 -15.76 -13.12 6.45
CA SER A 97 -15.78 -14.52 6.87
C SER A 97 -16.80 -14.82 7.97
N GLN A 98 -17.19 -13.81 8.76
CA GLN A 98 -18.13 -14.00 9.87
C GLN A 98 -19.60 -14.13 9.41
N ALA A 99 -19.94 -13.69 8.19
CA ALA A 99 -21.31 -13.76 7.67
C ALA A 99 -21.73 -15.17 7.19
N PHE A 100 -20.81 -16.12 7.01
CA PHE A 100 -21.11 -17.47 6.49
C PHE A 100 -21.50 -18.50 7.57
N HIS A 101 -21.35 -18.19 8.86
CA HIS A 101 -21.60 -19.15 9.95
C HIS A 101 -22.96 -19.00 10.67
N MET A 102 -23.85 -18.09 10.23
CA MET A 102 -25.17 -17.89 10.86
C MET A 102 -26.37 -18.38 10.02
N ARG A 103 -26.22 -19.46 9.23
CA ARG A 103 -27.36 -20.09 8.51
C ARG A 103 -27.47 -21.60 8.70
N ARG A 104 -27.18 -22.12 9.89
CA ARG A 104 -27.47 -23.52 10.23
C ARG A 104 -27.83 -23.67 11.70
N GLY A 105 -29.09 -23.45 12.05
CA GLY A 105 -29.57 -23.67 13.42
C GLY A 105 -30.91 -23.01 13.69
N GLY A 106 -31.98 -23.61 13.20
CA GLY A 106 -33.34 -23.18 13.47
C GLY A 106 -34.31 -24.31 13.19
N THR A 107 -34.31 -25.32 14.07
CA THR A 107 -35.39 -26.30 14.18
C THR A 107 -36.72 -25.58 14.38
N PHE A 108 -37.53 -25.49 13.34
CA PHE A 108 -38.93 -25.10 13.47
C PHE A 108 -39.76 -26.37 13.67
N ASN A 109 -39.86 -26.79 14.93
CA ASN A 109 -40.89 -27.71 15.37
C ASN A 109 -42.08 -26.84 15.78
N SER A 110 -43.19 -26.90 15.05
CA SER A 110 -44.45 -26.28 15.46
C SER A 110 -45.60 -27.11 14.91
N ARG A 111 -46.19 -27.85 15.85
CA ARG A 111 -47.58 -28.33 15.97
C ARG A 111 -48.43 -28.40 14.72
#